data_AF-A0A417XY72-F1
#
_entry.id   AF-A0A417XY72-F1
#
_cell.length_a   1.000
_cell.length_b   1.000
_cell.length_c   1.000
_cell.angle_alpha   90.00
_cell.angle_beta   90.00
_cell.angle_gamma   90.00
#
_symmetry.space_group_name_H-M   'P 1'
#
loop_
_entity.id
_entity.type
_entity.pdbx_description
1 polymer ?
#
loop_
_entity_poly.entity_id
_entity_poly.type
_entity_poly.pdbx_seq_one_letter_code
_entity_poly.pdbx_strand_id
1 'polypeptide(L)'
;MPATDDLSGLPYVPLADLPPEAAATVTLIDEGGPFPYDKDGSIFGNYEGLLPDREDGYYEEYTVETPGSDDRGARRIVGGADGELYWTEDHYESFEVIWR
;
A
#
# COMPACT_ATOMS: atom_id res chain seq x y z
N MET A 1 1.22 -19.28 -2.30
CA MET A 1 0.78 -18.12 -3.09
C MET A 1 1.11 -18.36 -4.56
N PRO A 2 0.22 -17.99 -5.49
CA PRO A 2 0.59 -17.83 -6.90
C PRO A 2 1.66 -16.73 -7.03
N ALA A 3 2.37 -16.69 -8.16
CA ALA A 3 3.42 -15.69 -8.38
C ALA A 3 2.85 -14.29 -8.57
N THR A 4 1.67 -14.20 -9.20
CA THR A 4 1.01 -12.95 -9.57
C THR A 4 -0.47 -13.00 -9.23
N ASP A 5 -1.04 -11.83 -8.98
CA ASP A 5 -2.47 -11.61 -8.77
C ASP A 5 -3.21 -11.56 -10.11
N ASP A 6 -4.33 -12.29 -10.20
CA ASP A 6 -5.09 -12.40 -11.46
C ASP A 6 -5.86 -11.11 -11.81
N LEU A 7 -6.15 -10.25 -10.83
CA LEU A 7 -6.88 -9.00 -11.05
C LEU A 7 -5.97 -7.89 -11.55
N SER A 8 -4.81 -7.74 -10.93
CA SER A 8 -3.84 -6.67 -11.21
C SER A 8 -2.70 -7.08 -12.12
N GLY A 9 -2.40 -8.38 -12.23
CA GLY A 9 -1.19 -8.88 -12.90
C GLY A 9 0.11 -8.58 -12.13
N LEU A 10 0.02 -8.00 -10.94
CA LEU A 10 1.17 -7.64 -10.11
C LEU A 10 1.68 -8.88 -9.35
N PRO A 11 2.99 -8.93 -9.05
CA PRO A 11 3.55 -10.00 -8.21
C PRO A 11 2.98 -9.92 -6.79
N TYR A 12 2.89 -11.06 -6.11
CA TYR A 12 2.59 -11.08 -4.67
C TYR A 12 3.86 -11.00 -3.83
N VAL A 13 3.78 -10.29 -2.71
CA VAL A 13 4.79 -10.27 -1.65
C VAL A 13 4.16 -10.68 -0.32
N PRO A 14 4.72 -11.65 0.44
CA PRO A 14 4.23 -11.97 1.77
C PRO A 14 4.40 -10.78 2.72
N LEU A 15 3.39 -10.48 3.54
CA LEU A 15 3.52 -9.42 4.56
C LEU A 15 4.71 -9.67 5.51
N ALA A 16 5.03 -10.93 5.76
CA ALA A 16 6.17 -11.33 6.60
C ALA A 16 7.55 -11.04 5.97
N ASP A 17 7.60 -10.82 4.64
CA ASP A 17 8.83 -10.50 3.91
C ASP A 17 9.04 -8.98 3.77
N LEU A 18 8.02 -8.18 4.12
CA LEU A 18 8.11 -6.72 4.14
C LEU A 18 8.77 -6.19 5.44
N PRO A 19 9.25 -4.94 5.44
CA PRO A 19 9.71 -4.30 6.67
C PRO A 19 8.65 -4.32 7.77
N PRO A 20 9.03 -4.42 9.06
CA PRO A 20 8.08 -4.50 10.17
C PRO A 20 7.14 -3.28 10.25
N GLU A 21 7.57 -2.12 9.77
CA GLU A 21 6.75 -0.90 9.68
C GLU A 21 5.57 -1.07 8.71
N ALA A 22 5.71 -1.91 7.68
CA ALA A 22 4.60 -2.24 6.77
C ALA A 22 3.51 -3.04 7.52
N ALA A 23 3.90 -4.05 8.31
CA ALA A 23 2.95 -4.83 9.12
C ALA A 23 2.24 -3.96 10.18
N ALA A 24 2.94 -3.00 10.79
CA ALA A 24 2.33 -2.03 11.69
C ALA A 24 1.30 -1.17 10.94
N THR A 25 1.62 -0.71 9.73
CA THR A 25 0.71 0.09 8.90
C THR A 25 -0.51 -0.71 8.46
N VAL A 26 -0.35 -1.98 8.05
CA VAL A 26 -1.48 -2.89 7.76
C VAL A 26 -2.41 -3.03 8.96
N THR A 27 -1.85 -3.18 10.17
CA THR A 27 -2.65 -3.26 11.41
C THR A 27 -3.48 -1.99 11.60
N LEU A 28 -2.89 -0.81 11.40
CA LEU A 28 -3.62 0.47 11.49
C LEU A 28 -4.73 0.58 10.44
N ILE A 29 -4.49 0.11 9.20
CA ILE A 29 -5.50 0.08 8.14
C ILE A 29 -6.68 -0.82 8.56
N ASP A 30 -6.40 -2.03 9.05
CA ASP A 30 -7.42 -2.97 9.52
C ASP A 30 -8.22 -2.42 10.72
N GLU A 31 -7.59 -1.59 11.58
CA GLU A 31 -8.24 -0.94 12.73
C GLU A 31 -8.97 0.37 12.36
N GLY A 32 -8.74 0.93 11.17
CA GLY A 32 -9.28 2.22 10.74
C GLY A 32 -8.59 3.43 11.38
N GLY A 33 -7.31 3.29 11.75
CA GLY A 33 -6.51 4.30 12.41
C GLY A 33 -6.58 4.25 13.94
N PRO A 34 -6.12 5.31 14.66
CA PRO A 34 -5.67 6.60 14.14
C PRO A 34 -4.36 6.50 13.36
N PHE A 35 -4.27 7.27 12.26
CA PHE A 35 -3.07 7.27 11.43
C PHE A 35 -2.05 8.35 11.87
N PRO A 36 -0.74 8.05 11.77
CA PRO A 36 0.30 8.94 12.28
C PRO A 36 0.58 10.14 11.37
N TYR A 37 0.28 10.09 10.07
CA TYR A 37 0.54 11.19 9.14
C TYR A 37 -0.75 11.78 8.57
N ASP A 38 -0.78 13.11 8.38
CA ASP A 38 -1.94 13.86 7.89
C ASP A 38 -2.46 13.42 6.51
N LYS A 39 -1.64 12.70 5.75
CA LYS A 39 -1.96 12.22 4.40
C LYS A 39 -2.46 10.78 4.36
N ASP A 40 -2.32 10.04 5.45
CA ASP A 40 -2.79 8.66 5.52
C ASP A 40 -4.32 8.61 5.43
N GLY A 41 -4.83 7.71 4.59
CA GLY A 41 -6.26 7.64 4.25
C GLY A 41 -6.70 8.69 3.21
N SER A 42 -5.76 9.42 2.58
CA SER A 42 -6.10 10.27 1.43
C SER A 42 -6.32 9.42 0.19
N ILE A 43 -7.18 9.90 -0.72
CA ILE A 43 -7.44 9.22 -2.00
C ILE A 43 -6.15 9.13 -2.82
N PHE A 44 -5.84 7.90 -3.27
CA PHE A 44 -4.81 7.62 -4.26
C PHE A 44 -5.45 7.57 -5.66
N GLY A 45 -4.99 8.44 -6.56
CA GLY A 45 -5.65 8.64 -7.86
C GLY A 45 -5.32 7.62 -8.94
N ASN A 46 -4.30 6.76 -8.76
CA ASN A 46 -3.84 5.80 -9.77
C ASN A 46 -3.65 6.39 -11.19
N TYR A 47 -3.10 7.61 -11.30
CA TYR A 47 -3.03 8.35 -12.57
C TYR A 47 -2.13 7.68 -13.61
N GLU A 48 -1.12 6.95 -13.15
CA GLU A 48 -0.18 6.16 -13.96
C GLU A 48 -0.79 4.81 -14.39
N GLY A 49 -1.93 4.41 -13.82
CA GLY A 49 -2.64 3.18 -14.18
C GLY A 49 -1.88 1.89 -13.84
N LEU A 50 -1.09 1.90 -12.76
CA LEU A 50 -0.31 0.74 -12.33
C LEU A 50 -1.13 -0.25 -11.50
N LEU A 51 -2.21 0.21 -10.88
CA LEU A 51 -3.23 -0.63 -10.23
C LEU A 51 -4.42 -0.82 -11.19
N PRO A 52 -5.28 -1.83 -10.95
CA PRO A 52 -6.52 -2.01 -11.72
C PRO A 52 -7.34 -0.72 -11.85
N ASP A 53 -7.99 -0.54 -13.00
CA ASP A 53 -8.89 0.59 -13.23
C ASP A 53 -10.17 0.42 -12.39
N ARG A 54 -10.40 1.35 -11.47
CA ARG A 54 -11.50 1.37 -10.50
C ARG A 54 -12.08 2.78 -10.41
N GLU A 55 -13.23 2.92 -9.76
CA GLU A 55 -13.89 4.22 -9.61
C GLU A 55 -13.08 5.21 -8.76
N ASP A 56 -13.31 6.51 -8.95
CA ASP A 56 -12.65 7.57 -8.17
C ASP A 56 -12.89 7.37 -6.67
N GLY A 57 -11.81 7.43 -5.89
CA GLY A 57 -11.87 7.21 -4.44
C GLY A 57 -11.83 5.75 -4.00
N TYR A 58 -11.68 4.79 -4.93
CA TYR A 58 -11.51 3.37 -4.59
C TYR A 58 -10.23 3.09 -3.80
N TYR A 59 -9.16 3.82 -4.10
CA TYR A 59 -7.85 3.63 -3.49
C TYR A 59 -7.52 4.72 -2.48
N GLU A 60 -6.89 4.33 -1.38
CA GLU A 60 -6.36 5.23 -0.35
C GLU A 60 -4.88 4.94 -0.09
N GLU A 61 -4.08 5.98 0.20
CA GLU A 61 -2.65 5.85 0.49
C GLU A 61 -2.32 5.92 1.98
N TYR A 62 -1.30 5.15 2.39
CA TYR A 62 -0.82 5.05 3.75
C TYR A 62 0.70 5.07 3.80
N THR A 63 1.26 5.90 4.67
CA THR A 63 2.71 6.03 4.87
C THR A 63 3.25 4.82 5.61
N VAL A 64 4.33 4.23 5.09
CA VAL A 64 5.15 3.28 5.85
C VAL A 64 6.43 3.98 6.26
N GLU A 65 6.66 4.05 7.58
CA GLU A 65 7.82 4.75 8.13
C GLU A 65 9.13 4.14 7.60
N THR A 66 10.09 5.01 7.27
CA THR A 66 11.46 4.60 6.94
C THR A 66 12.36 5.01 8.11
N PRO A 67 12.81 4.06 8.96
CA PRO A 67 13.61 4.37 10.13
C PRO A 67 14.86 5.18 9.78
N GLY A 68 15.04 6.31 10.48
CA GLY A 68 16.17 7.20 10.27
C GLY A 68 16.05 8.16 9.07
N SER A 69 14.91 8.18 8.37
CA SER A 69 14.62 9.25 7.41
C SER A 69 14.17 10.52 8.13
N ASP A 70 14.60 11.68 7.64
CA ASP A 70 14.11 12.99 8.09
C ASP A 70 12.78 13.39 7.39
N ASP A 71 12.33 12.58 6.42
CA ASP A 71 11.10 12.75 5.67
C ASP A 71 10.20 11.49 5.74
N ARG A 72 9.03 11.54 5.08
CA ARG A 72 8.06 10.41 5.02
C ARG A 72 8.58 9.18 4.27
N GLY A 73 9.76 9.24 3.66
CA GLY A 73 10.31 8.20 2.80
C GLY A 73 9.47 7.94 1.54
N ALA A 74 9.91 6.96 0.75
CA ALA A 74 9.25 6.52 -0.48
C ALA A 74 8.21 5.42 -0.26
N ARG A 75 8.24 4.74 0.89
CA ARG A 75 7.47 3.53 1.17
C ARG A 75 6.01 3.82 1.49
N ARG A 76 5.10 3.14 0.82
CA ARG A 76 3.64 3.31 1.01
C ARG A 76 2.92 1.97 0.92
N ILE A 77 1.74 1.94 1.53
CA ILE A 77 0.71 0.94 1.23
C ILE A 77 -0.47 1.67 0.61
N VAL A 78 -1.00 1.12 -0.49
CA VAL A 78 -2.25 1.57 -1.08
C VAL A 78 -3.32 0.53 -0.76
N GLY A 79 -4.40 0.95 -0.10
CA GLY A 79 -5.55 0.12 0.21
C GLY A 79 -6.66 0.29 -0.82
N GLY A 80 -7.24 -0.80 -1.29
CA GLY A 80 -8.46 -0.82 -2.10
C GLY A 80 -9.71 -1.02 -1.24
N ALA A 81 -10.85 -0.51 -1.69
CA ALA A 81 -12.12 -0.61 -0.97
C ALA A 81 -12.60 -2.06 -0.74
N ASP A 82 -12.20 -3.02 -1.58
CA ASP A 82 -12.51 -4.45 -1.40
C ASP A 82 -11.49 -5.17 -0.47
N GLY A 83 -10.54 -4.44 0.12
CA GLY A 83 -9.56 -4.93 1.09
C GLY A 83 -8.23 -5.40 0.49
N GLU A 84 -8.00 -5.17 -0.81
CA GLU A 84 -6.68 -5.39 -1.42
C GLU A 84 -5.67 -4.40 -0.82
N LEU A 85 -4.43 -4.86 -0.64
CA LEU A 85 -3.34 -4.03 -0.17
C LEU A 85 -2.17 -4.14 -1.14
N TYR A 86 -1.65 -3.01 -1.57
CA TYR A 86 -0.54 -2.91 -2.50
C TYR A 86 0.64 -2.22 -1.81
N TRP A 87 1.81 -2.83 -1.89
CA TRP A 87 3.06 -2.29 -1.39
C TRP A 87 3.80 -1.56 -2.50
N THR A 88 4.40 -0.41 -2.17
CA THR A 88 5.41 0.26 -3.00
C THR A 88 6.55 0.72 -2.10
N GLU A 89 7.78 0.45 -2.52
CA GLU A 89 9.00 0.94 -1.83
C GLU A 89 9.63 2.15 -2.51
N ASP A 90 9.15 2.50 -3.71
CA ASP A 90 9.74 3.42 -4.67
C ASP A 90 8.81 4.59 -5.02
N HIS A 91 7.91 4.95 -4.11
CA HIS A 91 7.02 6.10 -4.27
C HIS A 91 6.15 6.00 -5.54
N TYR A 92 5.45 4.87 -5.66
CA TYR A 92 4.49 4.53 -6.70
C TYR A 92 5.10 4.28 -8.09
N GLU A 93 6.41 4.01 -8.20
CA GLU A 93 7.02 3.59 -9.47
C GLU A 93 6.74 2.11 -9.79
N SER A 94 6.57 1.28 -8.76
CA SER A 94 6.15 -0.12 -8.88
C SER A 94 5.31 -0.59 -7.70
N PHE A 95 4.58 -1.70 -7.89
CA PHE A 95 3.70 -2.27 -6.89
C PHE A 95 3.79 -3.80 -6.80
N GLU A 96 3.55 -4.29 -5.60
CA GLU A 96 3.33 -5.71 -5.30
C GLU A 96 2.06 -5.87 -4.47
N VAL A 97 1.33 -6.97 -4.65
CA VAL A 97 0.14 -7.27 -3.84
C VAL A 97 0.58 -7.93 -2.54
N ILE A 98 0.14 -7.38 -1.41
CA ILE A 98 0.46 -7.94 -0.09
C ILE A 98 -0.37 -9.21 0.13
N TRP A 99 0.32 -10.34 0.29
CA TRP A 99 -0.26 -11.62 0.67
C TRP A 99 -0.24 -11.81 2.19
N ARG A 100 -1.39 -12.13 2.78
CA ARG A 100 -1.58 -12.36 4.22
C ARG A 100 -1.72 -13.85 4.54
#